data_AF-A0AA95JIG3-F1
#
_entry.id   AF-A0AA95JIG3-F1
#
_cell.length_a   1.000
_cell.length_b   1.000
_cell.length_c   1.000
_cell.angle_alpha   90.00
_cell.angle_beta   90.00
_cell.angle_gamma   90.00
#
_symmetry.space_group_name_H-M   'P 1'
#
loop_
_entity.id
_entity.type
_entity.pdbx_description
1 polymer ?
#
loop_
_entity_poly.entity_id
_entity_poly.type
_entity_poly.pdbx_seq_one_letter_code
_entity_poly.pdbx_strand_id
1 'polypeptide(L)'
;MAEQNKKVDESATEPPAGWVPTAGAKKQATTLRWIAGILWAVAIAAEAVAIFWLLRQRVFVGEDGVLERNPDTGLLQEQGVEAQFPQWAFITLLVLLVVIAALSITGSFLWKKANRLDPARKSDTVRFFVQNQLGAIIAIVAFLPLIILIFLNKDMSKGQKTTAGIVGIALAVLAAVLGTSFNPPSVEQYTADQSAVIQLLGQDEVVWVDGGAVYHVCDEVSAIQTGSEIRTGTTAEAVEAGKSRLTLQFASELRACDLPVPENADEISEALRSIQAGQVDTLLPAPVWADGTTPPIEVEEAPAE
;
A
#
# COMPACT_ATOMS: atom_id res chain seq x y z
N MET A 1 -34.66 41.48 -14.61
CA MET A 1 -33.81 41.62 -13.40
C MET A 1 -34.14 40.45 -12.52
N ALA A 2 -33.33 39.38 -12.60
CA ALA A 2 -33.47 38.18 -11.80
C ALA A 2 -32.15 38.02 -11.03
N GLU A 3 -32.24 38.27 -9.73
CA GLU A 3 -31.11 38.33 -8.81
C GLU A 3 -30.67 36.90 -8.47
N GLN A 4 -29.42 36.56 -8.83
CA GLN A 4 -28.80 35.29 -8.49
C GLN A 4 -28.38 35.32 -7.02
N ASN A 5 -29.12 34.63 -6.16
CA ASN A 5 -28.72 34.38 -4.78
C ASN A 5 -27.65 33.27 -4.75
N LYS A 6 -26.38 33.71 -4.70
CA LYS A 6 -25.21 32.90 -4.40
C LYS A 6 -25.27 32.50 -2.93
N LYS A 7 -25.61 31.23 -2.64
CA LYS A 7 -25.37 30.62 -1.33
C LYS A 7 -23.86 30.62 -1.08
N VAL A 8 -23.43 31.51 -0.19
CA VAL A 8 -22.15 31.40 0.52
C VAL A 8 -22.38 30.31 1.56
N ASP A 9 -21.64 29.21 1.44
CA ASP A 9 -21.66 28.13 2.41
C ASP A 9 -20.80 28.56 3.60
N GLU A 10 -21.46 29.16 4.59
CA GLU A 10 -20.92 29.34 5.94
C GLU A 10 -20.97 27.98 6.65
N SER A 11 -19.89 27.23 6.56
CA SER A 11 -19.54 26.21 7.55
C SER A 11 -18.04 26.27 7.83
N ALA A 12 -17.64 27.37 8.47
CA ALA A 12 -16.33 27.56 9.07
C ALA A 12 -16.52 27.75 10.58
N THR A 13 -16.90 26.68 11.30
CA THR A 13 -16.85 26.67 12.79
C THR A 13 -16.87 25.23 13.33
N GLU A 14 -15.74 24.55 13.27
CA GLU A 14 -15.28 23.45 14.14
C GLU A 14 -13.90 23.00 13.60
N PRO A 15 -12.85 22.83 14.42
CA PRO A 15 -11.66 22.14 13.94
C PRO A 15 -12.09 20.74 13.46
N PRO A 16 -11.69 20.28 12.25
CA PRO A 16 -12.17 19.01 11.75
C PRO A 16 -11.79 17.90 12.72
N ALA A 17 -12.77 17.11 13.18
CA ALA A 17 -12.60 16.03 14.17
C ALA A 17 -11.71 14.85 13.70
N GLY A 18 -10.91 15.04 12.65
CA GLY A 18 -9.94 14.10 12.13
C GLY A 18 -9.30 14.61 10.84
N TRP A 19 -8.06 14.19 10.60
CA TRP A 19 -7.30 14.50 9.39
C TRP A 19 -8.09 14.20 8.10
N VAL A 20 -8.00 15.12 7.13
CA VAL A 20 -8.66 15.00 5.83
C VAL A 20 -7.62 15.16 4.72
N PRO A 21 -7.63 14.31 3.68
CA PRO A 21 -6.71 14.46 2.56
C PRO A 21 -7.05 15.73 1.77
N THR A 22 -6.01 16.36 1.21
CA THR A 22 -6.20 17.46 0.26
C THR A 22 -7.01 17.00 -0.96
N ALA A 23 -7.62 17.94 -1.68
CA ALA A 23 -8.32 17.63 -2.92
C ALA A 23 -7.39 16.99 -3.97
N GLY A 24 -6.13 17.42 -4.01
CA GLY A 24 -5.09 16.87 -4.88
C GLY A 24 -4.74 15.42 -4.50
N ALA A 25 -4.45 15.16 -3.23
CA ALA A 25 -4.18 13.83 -2.70
C ALA A 25 -5.34 12.87 -2.98
N LYS A 26 -6.58 13.31 -2.75
CA LYS A 26 -7.79 12.51 -3.01
C LYS A 26 -7.92 12.14 -4.49
N LYS A 27 -7.76 13.12 -5.40
CA LYS A 27 -7.81 12.88 -6.85
C LYS A 27 -6.70 11.94 -7.31
N GLN A 28 -5.49 12.11 -6.79
CA GLN A 28 -4.35 11.24 -7.09
C GLN A 28 -4.59 9.82 -6.58
N ALA A 29 -5.09 9.67 -5.35
CA ALA A 29 -5.45 8.38 -4.77
C ALA A 29 -6.48 7.64 -5.63
N THR A 30 -7.56 8.32 -6.05
CA THR A 30 -8.58 7.74 -6.94
C THR A 30 -7.97 7.28 -8.26
N THR A 31 -7.11 8.09 -8.87
CA THR A 31 -6.45 7.76 -10.14
C THR A 31 -5.57 6.52 -10.00
N LEU A 32 -4.76 6.46 -8.95
CA LEU A 32 -3.88 5.32 -8.65
C LEU A 32 -4.68 4.03 -8.42
N ARG A 33 -5.80 4.11 -7.69
CA ARG A 33 -6.70 2.95 -7.47
C ARG A 33 -7.29 2.41 -8.77
N TRP A 34 -7.72 3.30 -9.68
CA TRP A 34 -8.22 2.89 -11.00
C TRP A 34 -7.15 2.20 -11.83
N ILE A 35 -5.94 2.76 -11.88
CA ILE A 35 -4.82 2.15 -12.62
C ILE A 35 -4.47 0.78 -12.02
N ALA A 36 -4.38 0.69 -10.68
CA ALA A 36 -4.15 -0.57 -9.99
C ALA A 36 -5.23 -1.62 -10.31
N GLY A 37 -6.51 -1.22 -10.25
CA GLY A 37 -7.65 -2.08 -10.59
C GLY A 37 -7.61 -2.58 -12.04
N ILE A 38 -7.19 -1.73 -12.99
CA ILE A 38 -7.02 -2.12 -14.40
C ILE A 38 -5.88 -3.13 -14.54
N LEU A 39 -4.73 -2.89 -13.92
CA LEU A 39 -3.59 -3.83 -13.97
C LEU A 39 -3.98 -5.20 -13.41
N TRP A 40 -4.74 -5.23 -12.31
CA TRP A 40 -5.28 -6.45 -11.73
C TRP A 40 -6.30 -7.14 -12.62
N ALA A 41 -7.21 -6.38 -13.24
CA ALA A 41 -8.17 -6.95 -14.19
C ALA A 41 -7.46 -7.58 -15.40
N VAL A 42 -6.40 -6.95 -15.91
CA VAL A 42 -5.57 -7.51 -16.99
C VAL A 42 -4.84 -8.76 -16.53
N ALA A 43 -4.32 -8.79 -15.30
CA ALA A 43 -3.68 -9.98 -14.73
C ALA A 43 -4.65 -11.17 -14.63
N ILE A 44 -5.87 -10.95 -14.12
CA ILE A 44 -6.93 -11.97 -14.03
C ILE A 44 -7.40 -12.40 -15.43
N ALA A 45 -7.48 -11.48 -16.39
CA ALA A 45 -7.81 -11.83 -17.78
C ALA A 45 -6.71 -12.70 -18.41
N ALA A 46 -5.43 -12.41 -18.16
CA ALA A 46 -4.32 -13.25 -18.60
C ALA A 46 -4.38 -14.64 -17.94
N GLU A 47 -4.73 -14.71 -16.66
CA GLU A 47 -4.98 -15.97 -15.96
C GLU A 47 -6.10 -16.77 -16.64
N ALA A 48 -7.23 -16.13 -16.95
CA ALA A 48 -8.34 -16.76 -17.63
C ALA A 48 -7.94 -17.28 -19.02
N VAL A 49 -7.14 -16.53 -19.79
CA VAL A 49 -6.59 -16.99 -21.07
C VAL A 49 -5.69 -18.22 -20.87
N ALA A 50 -4.85 -18.22 -19.83
CA ALA A 50 -4.02 -19.37 -19.51
C ALA A 50 -4.88 -20.60 -19.22
N ILE A 51 -5.90 -20.47 -18.37
CA ILE A 51 -6.78 -21.56 -17.95
C ILE A 51 -7.63 -22.09 -19.10
N PHE A 52 -8.35 -21.21 -19.79
CA PHE A 52 -9.39 -21.62 -20.75
C PHE A 52 -8.85 -21.90 -22.15
N TRP A 53 -7.67 -21.37 -22.49
CA TRP A 53 -7.09 -21.55 -23.81
C TRP A 53 -5.72 -22.23 -23.78
N LEU A 54 -4.77 -21.74 -23.00
CA LEU A 54 -3.39 -22.23 -23.03
C LEU A 54 -3.27 -23.65 -22.46
N LEU A 55 -3.87 -23.92 -21.29
CA LEU A 55 -3.84 -25.23 -20.65
C LEU A 55 -4.58 -26.32 -21.44
N ARG A 56 -5.36 -25.95 -22.46
CA ARG A 56 -6.07 -26.90 -23.35
C ARG A 56 -5.28 -27.27 -24.60
N GLN A 57 -4.11 -26.67 -24.82
CA GLN A 57 -3.28 -27.00 -25.98
C GLN A 57 -2.71 -28.41 -25.84
N ARG A 58 -2.81 -29.20 -26.91
CA ARG A 58 -2.32 -30.57 -26.98
C ARG A 58 -1.75 -30.85 -28.35
N VAL A 59 -0.68 -31.62 -28.39
CA VAL A 59 -0.12 -32.21 -29.61
C VAL A 59 -0.15 -33.71 -29.43
N PHE A 60 -0.55 -34.43 -30.46
CA PHE A 60 -0.57 -35.88 -30.45
C PHE A 60 0.76 -36.40 -30.99
N VAL A 61 1.41 -37.27 -30.24
CA VAL A 61 2.68 -37.89 -30.62
C VAL A 61 2.57 -39.40 -30.44
N GLY A 62 3.17 -40.15 -31.36
CA GLY A 62 3.03 -41.60 -31.46
C GLY A 62 2.42 -42.00 -32.80
N GLU A 63 2.65 -43.26 -33.19
CA GLU A 63 2.06 -43.89 -34.37
C GLU A 63 1.46 -45.23 -33.92
N ASP A 64 0.20 -45.47 -34.27
CA ASP A 64 -0.52 -46.66 -33.84
C ASP A 64 0.20 -47.94 -34.32
N GLY A 65 0.39 -48.91 -33.43
CA GLY A 65 1.03 -50.20 -33.74
C GLY A 65 2.56 -50.24 -33.59
N VAL A 66 3.21 -49.16 -33.15
CA VAL A 66 4.65 -49.17 -32.82
C VAL A 66 4.85 -49.81 -31.45
N LEU A 67 5.63 -50.89 -31.42
CA LEU A 67 5.99 -51.61 -30.19
C LEU A 67 7.32 -51.07 -29.64
N GLU A 68 7.28 -50.32 -28.54
CA GLU A 68 8.48 -49.83 -27.87
C GLU A 68 8.87 -50.77 -26.71
N ARG A 69 10.17 -51.02 -26.56
CA ARG A 69 10.68 -51.86 -25.46
C ARG A 69 10.72 -51.04 -24.19
N ASN A 70 9.87 -51.38 -23.23
CA ASN A 70 9.85 -50.75 -21.91
C ASN A 70 11.21 -50.99 -21.20
N PRO A 71 11.94 -49.94 -20.80
CA PRO A 71 13.30 -50.08 -20.25
C PRO A 71 13.35 -50.75 -18.87
N ASP A 72 12.25 -50.72 -18.11
CA ASP A 72 12.19 -51.29 -16.76
C ASP A 72 11.79 -52.78 -16.77
N THR A 73 10.95 -53.19 -17.74
CA THR A 73 10.41 -54.55 -17.81
C THR A 73 10.97 -55.38 -18.97
N GLY A 74 11.61 -54.73 -19.95
CA GLY A 74 12.11 -55.36 -21.17
C GLY A 74 11.03 -55.86 -22.13
N LEU A 75 9.74 -55.69 -21.81
CA LEU A 75 8.62 -56.13 -22.63
C LEU A 75 8.32 -55.09 -23.72
N LEU A 76 7.90 -55.58 -24.88
CA LEU A 76 7.38 -54.73 -25.95
C LEU A 76 5.96 -54.28 -25.57
N GLN A 77 5.76 -52.97 -25.46
CA GLN A 77 4.47 -52.35 -25.19
C GLN A 77 4.04 -51.55 -26.41
N GLU A 78 2.75 -51.62 -26.74
CA GLU A 78 2.17 -50.85 -27.84
C GLU A 78 2.10 -49.38 -27.43
N GLN A 79 2.85 -48.55 -28.15
CA GLN A 79 2.91 -47.11 -27.93
C GLN A 79 1.77 -46.47 -28.72
N GLY A 80 0.61 -46.32 -28.06
CA GLY A 80 -0.53 -45.63 -28.64
C GLY A 80 -0.27 -44.12 -28.80
N VAL A 81 -1.12 -43.45 -29.58
CA VAL A 81 -1.08 -41.99 -29.72
C VAL A 81 -1.40 -41.31 -28.37
N GLU A 82 -0.42 -40.61 -27.80
CA GLU A 82 -0.59 -39.87 -26.55
C GLU A 82 -0.73 -38.36 -26.79
N ALA A 83 -1.59 -37.72 -25.98
CA ALA A 83 -1.73 -36.27 -25.97
C ALA A 83 -0.68 -35.66 -25.03
N GLN A 84 0.19 -34.82 -25.56
CA GLN A 84 1.21 -34.11 -24.80
C GLN A 84 0.99 -32.60 -24.82
N PHE A 85 1.34 -31.94 -23.71
CA PHE A 85 1.33 -30.49 -23.61
C PHE A 85 2.53 -29.90 -24.37
N PRO A 86 2.30 -29.08 -25.41
CA PRO A 86 3.37 -28.66 -26.30
C PRO A 86 4.36 -27.70 -25.63
N GLN A 87 5.64 -27.80 -26.00
CA GLN A 87 6.73 -27.01 -25.41
C GLN A 87 6.53 -25.49 -25.57
N TRP A 88 6.00 -25.03 -26.70
CA TRP A 88 5.72 -23.60 -26.89
C TRP A 88 4.67 -23.09 -25.90
N ALA A 89 3.64 -23.89 -25.60
CA ALA A 89 2.59 -23.53 -24.65
C ALA A 89 3.14 -23.53 -23.22
N PHE A 90 4.06 -24.44 -22.91
CA PHE A 90 4.77 -24.46 -21.63
C PHE A 90 5.65 -23.23 -21.41
N ILE A 91 6.46 -22.83 -22.41
CA ILE A 91 7.25 -21.60 -22.33
C ILE A 91 6.33 -20.39 -22.18
N THR A 92 5.24 -20.34 -22.96
CA THR A 92 4.23 -19.28 -22.88
C THR A 92 3.61 -19.21 -21.49
N LEU A 93 3.32 -20.35 -20.86
CA LEU A 93 2.78 -20.43 -19.49
C LEU A 93 3.73 -19.80 -18.47
N LEU A 94 5.03 -20.12 -18.55
CA LEU A 94 6.03 -19.55 -17.64
C LEU A 94 6.15 -18.03 -17.81
N VAL A 95 6.18 -17.54 -19.06
CA VAL A 95 6.20 -16.10 -19.34
C VAL A 95 4.94 -15.43 -18.79
N LEU A 96 3.78 -16.04 -18.99
CA LEU A 96 2.50 -15.50 -18.52
C LEU A 96 2.43 -15.44 -16.99
N LEU A 97 2.95 -16.44 -16.27
CA LEU A 97 3.06 -16.40 -14.81
C LEU A 97 3.90 -15.19 -14.34
N VAL A 98 5.02 -14.91 -15.00
CA VAL A 98 5.88 -13.75 -14.69
C VAL A 98 5.15 -12.43 -14.99
N VAL A 99 4.43 -12.36 -16.11
CA VAL A 99 3.65 -11.16 -16.49
C VAL A 99 2.52 -10.89 -15.48
N ILE A 100 1.77 -11.92 -15.07
CA ILE A 100 0.74 -11.81 -14.01
C ILE A 100 1.38 -11.30 -12.72
N ALA A 101 2.53 -11.84 -12.32
CA ALA A 101 3.24 -11.40 -11.12
C ALA A 101 3.58 -9.91 -11.19
N ALA A 102 4.17 -9.47 -12.32
CA ALA A 102 4.58 -8.08 -12.52
C ALA A 102 3.38 -7.12 -12.46
N LEU A 103 2.28 -7.46 -13.14
CA LEU A 103 1.04 -6.67 -13.11
C LEU A 103 0.44 -6.61 -11.70
N SER A 104 0.36 -7.74 -11.00
CA SER A 104 -0.19 -7.85 -9.66
C SER A 104 0.61 -7.05 -8.62
N ILE A 105 1.94 -7.14 -8.68
CA ILE A 105 2.86 -6.41 -7.80
C ILE A 105 2.79 -4.90 -8.09
N THR A 106 2.82 -4.52 -9.37
CA THR A 106 2.73 -3.09 -9.75
C THR A 106 1.41 -2.49 -9.30
N GLY A 107 0.28 -3.17 -9.53
CA GLY A 107 -1.02 -2.73 -9.03
C GLY A 107 -1.03 -2.59 -7.51
N SER A 108 -0.42 -3.53 -6.78
CA SER A 108 -0.28 -3.47 -5.32
C SER A 108 0.53 -2.26 -4.83
N PHE A 109 1.63 -1.91 -5.49
CA PHE A 109 2.39 -0.72 -5.12
C PHE A 109 1.62 0.57 -5.36
N LEU A 110 0.90 0.68 -6.49
CA LEU A 110 0.04 1.83 -6.77
C LEU A 110 -1.10 1.94 -5.77
N TRP A 111 -1.70 0.81 -5.38
CA TRP A 111 -2.75 0.75 -4.37
C TRP A 111 -2.25 1.19 -2.99
N LYS A 112 -1.05 0.73 -2.58
CA LYS A 112 -0.40 1.16 -1.32
C LYS A 112 -0.08 2.66 -1.33
N LYS A 113 0.36 3.19 -2.48
CA LYS A 113 0.55 4.64 -2.65
C LYS A 113 -0.77 5.40 -2.51
N ALA A 114 -1.85 4.91 -3.11
CA ALA A 114 -3.18 5.51 -2.96
C ALA A 114 -3.68 5.48 -1.52
N ASN A 115 -3.40 4.41 -0.77
CA ASN A 115 -3.78 4.30 0.63
C ASN A 115 -3.03 5.26 1.55
N ARG A 116 -1.83 5.70 1.19
CA ARG A 116 -1.12 6.78 1.92
C ARG A 116 -1.77 8.13 1.71
N LEU A 117 -2.25 8.38 0.50
CA LEU A 117 -2.90 9.64 0.15
C LEU A 117 -4.33 9.75 0.67
N ASP A 118 -5.04 8.62 0.79
CA ASP A 118 -6.43 8.57 1.26
C ASP A 118 -6.66 7.28 2.08
N PRO A 119 -6.14 7.22 3.31
CA PRO A 119 -6.26 6.05 4.18
C PRO A 119 -7.68 5.81 4.66
N ALA A 120 -8.00 4.55 4.99
CA ALA A 120 -9.21 4.23 5.72
C ALA A 120 -9.06 4.60 7.22
N ARG A 121 -10.20 4.81 7.88
CA ARG A 121 -10.29 4.87 9.34
C ARG A 121 -10.11 3.46 9.91
N LYS A 122 -9.34 3.31 10.99
CA LYS A 122 -9.22 2.02 11.70
C LYS A 122 -10.51 1.62 12.38
N SER A 123 -11.35 2.59 12.77
CA SER A 123 -12.67 2.32 13.33
C SER A 123 -13.60 1.58 12.35
N ASP A 124 -13.40 1.76 11.04
CA ASP A 124 -14.04 0.96 9.99
C ASP A 124 -13.19 -0.28 9.68
N THR A 125 -13.26 -1.28 10.55
CA THR A 125 -12.39 -2.47 10.52
C THR A 125 -12.44 -3.22 9.19
N VAL A 126 -13.63 -3.37 8.59
CA VAL A 126 -13.81 -4.09 7.33
C VAL A 126 -13.15 -3.32 6.18
N ARG A 127 -13.45 -2.03 6.03
CA ARG A 127 -12.84 -1.21 4.98
C ARG A 127 -11.35 -1.10 5.18
N PHE A 128 -10.89 -0.92 6.42
CA PHE A 128 -9.47 -0.86 6.76
C PHE A 128 -8.75 -2.16 6.39
N PHE A 129 -9.32 -3.31 6.72
CA PHE A 129 -8.76 -4.61 6.35
C PHE A 129 -8.69 -4.78 4.84
N VAL A 130 -9.83 -4.65 4.14
CA VAL A 130 -9.90 -4.88 2.69
C VAL A 130 -8.97 -3.91 1.96
N GLN A 131 -9.05 -2.61 2.27
CA GLN A 131 -8.22 -1.61 1.60
C GLN A 131 -6.72 -1.88 1.77
N ASN A 132 -6.27 -2.37 2.93
CA ASN A 132 -4.85 -2.59 3.18
C ASN A 132 -4.32 -3.97 2.78
N GLN A 133 -5.20 -4.97 2.65
CA GLN A 133 -4.86 -6.34 2.25
C GLN A 133 -5.26 -6.67 0.81
N LEU A 134 -5.93 -5.75 0.09
CA LEU A 134 -6.45 -6.01 -1.25
C LEU A 134 -5.39 -6.52 -2.22
N GLY A 135 -4.18 -5.95 -2.19
CA GLY A 135 -3.09 -6.40 -3.06
C GLY A 135 -2.73 -7.87 -2.87
N ALA A 136 -2.70 -8.35 -1.63
CA ALA A 136 -2.45 -9.75 -1.32
C ALA A 136 -3.64 -10.65 -1.71
N ILE A 137 -4.87 -10.20 -1.46
CA ILE A 137 -6.09 -10.93 -1.85
C ILE A 137 -6.12 -11.13 -3.37
N ILE A 138 -5.88 -10.07 -4.14
CA ILE A 138 -5.86 -10.14 -5.59
C ILE A 138 -4.73 -11.02 -6.11
N ALA A 139 -3.55 -10.98 -5.49
CA ALA A 139 -2.47 -11.90 -5.84
C ALA A 139 -2.89 -13.37 -5.68
N ILE A 140 -3.60 -13.72 -4.61
CA ILE A 140 -4.12 -15.09 -4.44
C ILE A 140 -5.14 -15.42 -5.54
N VAL A 141 -6.07 -14.51 -5.82
CA VAL A 141 -7.08 -14.71 -6.87
C VAL A 141 -6.44 -14.94 -8.24
N ALA A 142 -5.39 -14.19 -8.58
CA ALA A 142 -4.73 -14.24 -9.89
C ALA A 142 -3.82 -15.46 -10.11
N PHE A 143 -3.47 -16.19 -9.06
CA PHE A 143 -2.52 -17.32 -9.13
C PHE A 143 -3.12 -18.66 -8.72
N LEU A 144 -3.96 -18.69 -7.68
CA LEU A 144 -4.38 -19.94 -7.05
C LEU A 144 -5.15 -20.85 -8.01
N PRO A 145 -6.17 -20.38 -8.77
CA PRO A 145 -6.87 -21.22 -9.73
C PRO A 145 -5.95 -21.78 -10.81
N LEU A 146 -5.08 -20.95 -11.41
CA LEU A 146 -4.13 -21.39 -12.42
C LEU A 146 -3.14 -22.43 -11.87
N ILE A 147 -2.57 -22.23 -10.68
CA ILE A 147 -1.63 -23.17 -10.06
C ILE A 147 -2.31 -24.53 -9.83
N ILE A 148 -3.54 -24.54 -9.31
CA ILE A 148 -4.30 -25.78 -9.11
C ILE A 148 -4.47 -26.51 -10.44
N LEU A 149 -4.87 -25.80 -11.49
CA LEU A 149 -5.10 -26.40 -12.81
C LEU A 149 -3.82 -26.87 -13.50
N ILE A 150 -2.66 -26.27 -13.23
CA ILE A 150 -1.36 -26.79 -13.69
C ILE A 150 -1.13 -28.20 -13.13
N PHE A 151 -1.34 -28.41 -11.83
CA PHE A 151 -1.15 -29.73 -11.21
C PHE A 151 -2.19 -30.76 -11.70
N LEU A 152 -3.42 -30.33 -11.97
CA LEU A 152 -4.50 -31.18 -12.48
C LEU A 152 -4.43 -31.44 -13.99
N ASN A 153 -3.54 -30.77 -14.74
CA ASN A 153 -3.48 -30.92 -16.19
C ASN A 153 -2.97 -32.31 -16.60
N LYS A 154 -3.80 -33.15 -17.22
CA LYS A 154 -3.42 -34.53 -17.57
C LYS A 154 -2.38 -34.64 -18.70
N ASP A 155 -2.29 -33.63 -19.57
CA ASP A 155 -1.45 -33.67 -20.77
C ASP A 155 -0.02 -33.14 -20.48
N MET A 156 0.22 -32.55 -19.30
CA MET A 156 1.56 -32.14 -18.86
C MET A 156 2.36 -33.29 -18.22
N SER A 157 3.65 -33.36 -18.53
CA SER A 157 4.58 -34.28 -17.88
C SER A 157 4.81 -33.92 -16.40
N LYS A 158 5.28 -34.88 -15.60
CA LYS A 158 5.63 -34.65 -14.18
C LYS A 158 6.61 -33.48 -14.03
N GLY A 159 7.64 -33.41 -14.88
CA GLY A 159 8.62 -32.33 -14.88
C GLY A 159 7.98 -30.96 -15.14
N GLN A 160 7.12 -30.85 -16.16
CA GLN A 160 6.43 -29.59 -16.48
C GLN A 160 5.55 -29.11 -15.31
N LYS A 161 4.76 -30.00 -14.71
CA LYS A 161 3.92 -29.67 -13.53
C LYS A 161 4.77 -29.19 -12.36
N THR A 162 5.83 -29.92 -12.03
CA THR A 162 6.73 -29.55 -10.94
C THR A 162 7.37 -28.19 -11.19
N THR A 163 7.91 -27.95 -12.38
CA THR A 163 8.55 -26.67 -12.71
C THR A 163 7.57 -25.51 -12.69
N ALA A 164 6.47 -25.59 -13.45
CA ALA A 164 5.50 -24.49 -13.51
C ALA A 164 4.77 -24.27 -12.17
N GLY A 165 4.50 -25.36 -11.42
CA GLY A 165 3.92 -25.28 -10.09
C GLY A 165 4.83 -24.56 -9.09
N ILE A 166 6.13 -24.90 -9.05
CA ILE A 166 7.10 -24.22 -8.17
C ILE A 166 7.24 -22.74 -8.54
N VAL A 167 7.40 -22.43 -9.83
CA VAL A 167 7.50 -21.05 -10.32
C VAL A 167 6.24 -20.26 -9.96
N GLY A 168 5.06 -20.84 -10.22
CA GLY A 168 3.77 -20.22 -9.89
C GLY A 168 3.62 -19.94 -8.40
N ILE A 169 3.91 -20.92 -7.54
CA ILE A 169 3.82 -20.75 -6.07
C ILE A 169 4.82 -19.68 -5.59
N ALA A 170 6.07 -19.70 -6.05
CA ALA A 170 7.07 -18.72 -5.65
C ALA A 170 6.65 -17.30 -6.03
N LEU A 171 6.15 -17.10 -7.25
CA LEU A 171 5.63 -15.81 -7.72
C LEU A 171 4.38 -15.37 -6.96
N ALA A 172 3.46 -16.30 -6.66
CA ALA A 172 2.26 -16.02 -5.89
C ALA A 172 2.60 -15.56 -4.46
N VAL A 173 3.51 -16.26 -3.79
CA VAL A 173 3.99 -15.89 -2.44
C VAL A 173 4.67 -14.52 -2.49
N LEU A 174 5.56 -14.28 -3.46
CA LEU A 174 6.22 -12.99 -3.62
C LEU A 174 5.20 -11.86 -3.84
N ALA A 175 4.25 -12.05 -4.74
CA ALA A 175 3.21 -11.07 -5.04
C ALA A 175 2.31 -10.80 -3.83
N ALA A 176 1.93 -11.84 -3.08
CA ALA A 176 1.13 -11.69 -1.86
C ALA A 176 1.88 -10.91 -0.78
N VAL A 177 3.14 -11.28 -0.50
CA VAL A 177 3.97 -10.59 0.52
C VAL A 177 4.18 -9.12 0.18
N LEU A 178 4.48 -8.79 -1.08
CA LEU A 178 4.63 -7.40 -1.52
C LEU A 178 3.30 -6.64 -1.54
N GLY A 179 2.21 -7.36 -1.81
CA GLY A 179 0.84 -6.86 -1.79
C GLY A 179 0.31 -6.53 -0.39
N THR A 180 0.79 -7.23 0.63
CA THR A 180 0.43 -6.99 2.03
C THR A 180 0.93 -5.63 2.51
N SER A 181 0.07 -4.90 3.23
CA SER A 181 0.46 -3.71 3.98
C SER A 181 0.60 -4.07 5.46
N PHE A 182 1.84 -4.19 5.92
CA PHE A 182 2.14 -4.55 7.32
C PHE A 182 1.93 -3.39 8.30
N ASN A 183 2.32 -2.18 7.89
CA ASN A 183 2.11 -0.94 8.65
C ASN A 183 1.25 0.01 7.80
N PRO A 184 -0.06 -0.25 7.68
CA PRO A 184 -0.95 0.59 6.88
C PRO A 184 -1.21 1.94 7.58
N PRO A 185 -1.15 3.07 6.83
CA PRO A 185 -1.53 4.37 7.35
C PRO A 185 -3.02 4.40 7.68
N SER A 186 -3.39 5.22 8.66
CA SER A 186 -4.80 5.44 9.02
C SER A 186 -5.10 6.91 9.26
N VAL A 187 -6.39 7.26 9.19
CA VAL A 187 -6.85 8.61 9.53
C VAL A 187 -6.49 8.95 10.98
N GLU A 188 -6.60 7.99 11.90
CA GLU A 188 -6.25 8.19 13.31
C GLU A 188 -4.76 8.49 13.51
N GLN A 189 -3.87 7.83 12.75
CA GLN A 189 -2.44 8.14 12.76
C GLN A 189 -2.19 9.58 12.29
N TYR A 190 -2.75 9.97 11.14
CA TYR A 190 -2.54 11.32 10.61
C TYR A 190 -3.23 12.39 11.47
N THR A 191 -4.34 12.05 12.12
CA THR A 191 -4.97 12.93 13.12
C THR A 191 -4.06 13.12 14.32
N ALA A 192 -3.42 12.07 14.84
CA ALA A 192 -2.49 12.20 15.94
C ALA A 192 -1.26 13.04 15.57
N ASP A 193 -0.68 12.81 14.39
CA ASP A 193 0.44 13.61 13.90
C ASP A 193 0.04 15.09 13.72
N GLN A 194 -1.13 15.37 13.14
CA GLN A 194 -1.67 16.73 12.97
C GLN A 194 -1.97 17.41 14.32
N SER A 195 -2.59 16.70 15.26
CA SER A 195 -2.85 17.21 16.60
C SER A 195 -1.55 17.48 17.36
N ALA A 196 -0.51 16.67 17.18
CA ALA A 196 0.79 16.95 17.78
C ALA A 196 1.40 18.24 17.20
N VAL A 197 1.36 18.42 15.88
CA VAL A 197 1.85 19.64 15.22
C VAL A 197 1.12 20.88 15.74
N ILE A 198 -0.22 20.86 15.74
CA ILE A 198 -1.03 22.00 16.23
C ILE A 198 -0.72 22.31 17.69
N GLN A 199 -0.59 21.29 18.54
CA GLN A 199 -0.26 21.49 19.96
C GLN A 199 1.15 22.02 20.19
N LEU A 200 2.11 21.70 19.31
CA LEU A 200 3.50 22.12 19.43
C LEU A 200 3.80 23.47 18.77
N LEU A 201 3.06 23.86 17.73
CA LEU A 201 3.34 25.03 16.91
C LEU A 201 2.19 26.06 16.88
N GLY A 202 1.03 25.74 17.45
CA GLY A 202 -0.16 26.59 17.44
C GLY A 202 -0.97 26.53 16.14
N GLN A 203 -0.40 25.97 15.07
CA GLN A 203 -1.01 25.83 13.76
C GLN A 203 -0.57 24.53 13.06
N ASP A 204 -1.36 24.08 12.08
CA ASP A 204 -1.01 22.93 11.24
C ASP A 204 -0.03 23.36 10.14
N GLU A 205 1.21 23.63 10.53
CA GLU A 205 2.30 24.01 9.63
C GLU A 205 3.54 23.17 9.91
N VAL A 206 4.03 22.49 8.89
CA VAL A 206 5.21 21.62 8.94
C VAL A 206 6.11 21.90 7.76
N VAL A 207 7.36 21.45 7.87
CA VAL A 207 8.34 21.60 6.80
C VAL A 207 8.88 20.26 6.33
N TRP A 208 9.21 20.16 5.04
CA TRP A 208 9.76 18.96 4.46
C TRP A 208 10.61 19.26 3.22
N VAL A 209 11.35 18.25 2.77
CA VAL A 209 12.13 18.28 1.51
C VAL A 209 11.73 17.12 0.63
N ASP A 210 11.82 17.26 -0.69
CA ASP A 210 11.36 16.22 -1.64
C ASP A 210 12.01 14.86 -1.44
N GLY A 211 13.30 14.80 -1.09
CA GLY A 211 14.03 13.56 -0.80
C GLY A 211 13.71 12.90 0.55
N GLY A 212 13.00 13.61 1.46
CA GLY A 212 12.71 13.13 2.82
C GLY A 212 11.49 12.19 2.90
N ALA A 213 11.42 11.37 3.95
CA ALA A 213 10.29 10.46 4.21
C ALA A 213 9.33 10.96 5.30
N VAL A 214 9.72 11.99 6.04
CA VAL A 214 9.01 12.57 7.19
C VAL A 214 8.90 14.09 7.01
N TYR A 215 7.98 14.70 7.75
CA TYR A 215 7.91 16.14 7.92
C TYR A 215 8.35 16.54 9.33
N HIS A 216 8.78 17.78 9.44
CA HIS A 216 9.53 18.35 10.54
C HIS A 216 8.77 19.55 11.12
N VAL A 217 9.04 19.87 12.39
CA VAL A 217 8.42 21.00 13.08
C VAL A 217 9.23 22.29 12.92
N CYS A 218 10.44 22.20 12.36
CA CYS A 218 11.27 23.36 12.10
C CYS A 218 12.17 23.19 10.87
N ASP A 219 12.51 24.31 10.22
CA ASP A 219 13.34 24.38 9.02
C ASP A 219 14.86 24.49 9.26
N GLU A 220 15.29 24.86 10.46
CA GLU A 220 16.72 25.03 10.80
C GLU A 220 17.44 23.72 11.13
N VAL A 221 16.81 22.57 10.87
CA VAL A 221 17.32 21.25 11.26
C VAL A 221 18.20 20.62 10.17
N SER A 222 19.32 20.03 10.57
CA SER A 222 20.27 19.40 9.64
C SER A 222 19.65 18.28 8.79
N ALA A 223 18.57 17.66 9.27
CA ALA A 223 17.82 16.63 8.56
C ALA A 223 17.21 17.11 7.24
N ILE A 224 16.92 18.42 7.10
CA ILE A 224 16.34 18.99 5.88
C ILE A 224 17.31 19.90 5.12
N GLN A 225 18.45 20.25 5.70
CA GLN A 225 19.54 21.01 5.06
C GLN A 225 20.36 20.14 4.09
N THR A 226 19.66 19.42 3.21
CA THR A 226 20.23 18.47 2.25
C THR A 226 20.61 19.12 0.92
N GLY A 227 20.36 20.42 0.76
CA GLY A 227 20.48 21.15 -0.51
C GLY A 227 19.25 21.04 -1.42
N SER A 228 18.19 20.37 -0.96
CA SER A 228 16.87 20.35 -1.61
C SER A 228 16.05 21.58 -1.22
N GLU A 229 15.08 21.94 -2.05
CA GLU A 229 14.11 23.01 -1.71
C GLU A 229 13.31 22.60 -0.46
N ILE A 230 13.33 23.47 0.56
CA ILE A 230 12.52 23.34 1.76
C ILE A 230 11.11 23.81 1.42
N ARG A 231 10.11 22.99 1.73
CA ARG A 231 8.70 23.30 1.55
C ARG A 231 8.02 23.40 2.90
N THR A 232 7.08 24.33 2.99
CA THR A 232 6.26 24.59 4.16
C THR A 232 4.79 24.46 3.78
N GLY A 233 3.98 23.91 4.66
CA GLY A 233 2.54 23.77 4.47
C GLY A 233 1.93 22.88 5.54
N THR A 234 0.70 22.44 5.32
CA THR A 234 -0.04 21.59 6.26
C THR A 234 0.48 20.16 6.30
N THR A 235 0.18 19.42 7.37
CA THR A 235 0.44 17.98 7.43
C THR A 235 -0.19 17.22 6.28
N ALA A 236 -1.39 17.62 5.81
CA ALA A 236 -2.04 17.02 4.65
C ALA A 236 -1.26 17.25 3.34
N GLU A 237 -0.69 18.44 3.13
CA GLU A 237 0.16 18.76 1.98
C GLU A 237 1.50 18.01 2.04
N ALA A 238 2.08 17.85 3.23
CA ALA A 238 3.26 17.02 3.42
C ALA A 238 2.98 15.55 3.04
N VAL A 239 1.82 15.01 3.43
CA VAL A 239 1.39 13.66 3.04
C VAL A 239 1.19 13.55 1.53
N GLU A 240 0.59 14.57 0.89
CA GLU A 240 0.47 14.65 -0.56
C GLU A 240 1.84 14.64 -1.26
N ALA A 241 2.82 15.35 -0.68
CA ALA A 241 4.22 15.35 -1.12
C ALA A 241 4.99 14.05 -0.80
N GLY A 242 4.30 13.02 -0.32
CA GLY A 242 4.84 11.68 -0.10
C GLY A 242 5.50 11.48 1.27
N LYS A 243 5.32 12.42 2.21
CA LYS A 243 5.79 12.25 3.58
C LYS A 243 4.83 11.37 4.37
N SER A 244 5.38 10.52 5.23
CA SER A 244 4.61 9.44 5.84
C SER A 244 4.15 9.70 7.26
N ARG A 245 4.79 10.64 7.95
CA ARG A 245 4.57 10.91 9.38
C ARG A 245 5.37 12.13 9.87
N LEU A 246 5.03 12.57 11.07
CA LEU A 246 5.83 13.48 11.87
C LEU A 246 7.13 12.80 12.35
N THR A 247 8.22 13.58 12.36
CA THR A 247 9.48 13.20 13.00
C THR A 247 9.30 12.88 14.49
N LEU A 248 9.93 11.80 14.95
CA LEU A 248 9.99 11.48 16.38
C LEU A 248 11.07 12.28 17.12
N GLN A 249 11.80 13.15 16.42
CA GLN A 249 12.85 14.00 16.99
C GLN A 249 12.37 15.45 17.21
N PHE A 250 11.06 15.69 17.18
CA PHE A 250 10.47 17.04 17.25
C PHE A 250 11.02 17.86 18.43
N ALA A 251 11.26 17.23 19.60
CA ALA A 251 11.81 17.93 20.76
C ALA A 251 13.21 18.52 20.51
N SER A 252 14.05 17.85 19.71
CA SER A 252 15.35 18.39 19.30
C SER A 252 15.23 19.47 18.24
N GLU A 253 14.22 19.37 17.38
CA GLU A 253 13.95 20.36 16.34
C GLU A 253 13.40 21.66 16.94
N LEU A 254 12.51 21.57 17.93
CA LEU A 254 12.02 22.73 18.69
C LEU A 254 13.17 23.48 19.37
N ARG A 255 14.10 22.76 20.01
CA ARG A 255 15.31 23.38 20.61
C ARG A 255 16.20 24.05 19.60
N ALA A 256 16.34 23.46 18.40
CA ALA A 256 17.19 24.03 17.37
C ALA A 256 16.70 25.42 16.91
N CYS A 257 15.39 25.65 17.04
CA CYS A 257 14.71 26.84 16.54
C CYS A 257 14.20 27.76 17.65
N ASP A 258 14.74 27.59 18.85
CA ASP A 258 14.41 28.38 20.03
C ASP A 258 12.91 28.38 20.38
N LEU A 259 12.21 27.28 20.05
CA LEU A 259 10.81 27.06 20.37
C LEU A 259 10.66 26.37 21.73
N PRO A 260 9.58 26.67 22.49
CA PRO A 260 9.28 25.96 23.72
C PRO A 260 9.24 24.45 23.51
N VAL A 261 9.82 23.69 24.45
CA VAL A 261 9.82 22.22 24.44
C VAL A 261 8.94 21.73 25.58
N PRO A 262 7.98 20.83 25.33
CA PRO A 262 7.19 20.25 26.41
C PRO A 262 8.05 19.42 27.37
N GLU A 263 7.76 19.48 28.67
CA GLU A 263 8.43 18.66 29.68
C GLU A 263 8.18 17.16 29.47
N ASN A 264 7.01 16.80 28.96
CA ASN A 264 6.63 15.43 28.63
C ASN A 264 6.92 15.04 27.16
N ALA A 265 7.89 15.69 26.50
CA ALA A 265 8.21 15.42 25.10
C ALA A 265 8.58 13.95 24.81
N ASP A 266 9.22 13.25 25.75
CA ASP A 266 9.55 11.84 25.60
C ASP A 266 8.29 10.94 25.60
N GLU A 267 7.29 11.29 26.41
CA GLU A 267 6.01 10.59 26.47
C GLU A 267 5.22 10.77 25.17
N ILE A 268 5.16 12.01 24.67
CA ILE A 268 4.56 12.34 23.36
C ILE A 268 5.25 11.57 22.24
N SER A 269 6.59 11.51 22.25
CA SER A 269 7.38 10.80 21.24
C SER A 269 7.10 9.30 21.24
N GLU A 270 6.97 8.68 22.43
CA GLU A 270 6.64 7.26 22.56
C GLU A 270 5.20 6.98 22.12
N ALA A 271 4.26 7.85 22.48
CA ALA A 271 2.87 7.75 22.03
C ALA A 271 2.78 7.83 20.50
N LEU A 272 3.43 8.83 19.88
CA LEU A 272 3.50 8.96 18.42
C LEU A 272 4.14 7.73 17.78
N ARG A 273 5.25 7.21 18.33
CA ARG A 273 5.89 5.99 17.84
C ARG A 273 4.93 4.81 17.84
N SER A 274 4.18 4.62 18.92
CA SER A 274 3.20 3.54 19.07
C SER A 274 2.01 3.68 18.11
N ILE A 275 1.47 4.90 17.96
CA ILE A 275 0.39 5.21 17.02
C ILE A 275 0.84 4.97 15.57
N GLN A 276 2.03 5.45 15.21
CA GLN A 276 2.65 5.25 13.89
C GLN A 276 3.02 3.79 13.62
N ALA A 277 3.29 2.99 14.67
CA ALA A 277 3.46 1.55 14.57
C ALA A 277 2.13 0.79 14.44
N GLY A 278 1.00 1.47 14.55
CA GLY A 278 -0.32 0.90 14.30
C GLY A 278 -1.13 0.60 15.56
N GLN A 279 -0.67 0.96 16.75
CA GLN A 279 -1.46 0.80 17.98
C GLN A 279 -2.72 1.69 17.94
N VAL A 280 -3.80 1.20 18.57
CA VAL A 280 -5.12 1.85 18.56
C VAL A 280 -5.57 2.32 19.94
N ASP A 281 -4.99 1.77 21.00
CA ASP A 281 -5.34 2.09 22.39
C ASP A 281 -4.41 3.15 23.00
N THR A 282 -3.42 3.61 22.23
CA THR A 282 -2.49 4.67 22.65
C THR A 282 -3.11 6.03 22.44
N LEU A 283 -3.30 6.77 23.54
CA LEU A 283 -3.71 8.16 23.49
C LEU A 283 -2.48 9.05 23.34
N LEU A 284 -2.61 10.12 22.56
CA LEU A 284 -1.59 11.16 22.46
C LEU A 284 -1.70 12.05 23.71
N PRO A 285 -0.69 12.12 24.59
CA PRO A 285 -0.71 13.01 25.73
C PRO A 285 -0.61 14.47 25.27
N ALA A 286 -1.29 15.37 25.98
CA ALA A 286 -1.18 16.80 25.73
C ALA A 286 0.20 17.32 26.18
N PRO A 287 0.81 18.30 25.50
CA PRO A 287 2.02 18.96 25.96
C PRO A 287 1.88 19.59 27.34
N VAL A 288 2.83 19.29 28.21
CA VAL A 288 3.03 19.93 29.51
C VAL A 288 4.14 20.95 29.35
N TRP A 289 3.83 22.21 29.65
CA TRP A 289 4.73 23.33 29.47
C TRP A 289 5.27 23.81 30.83
N ALA A 290 6.54 24.23 30.87
CA ALA A 290 7.16 24.73 32.09
C ALA A 290 6.51 26.05 32.54
N ASP A 291 6.52 26.31 33.86
CA ASP A 291 5.97 27.53 34.43
C ASP A 291 6.59 28.79 33.79
N GLY A 292 5.74 29.69 33.27
CA GLY A 292 6.16 30.93 32.62
C GLY A 292 6.51 30.80 31.13
N THR A 293 6.31 29.63 30.52
CA THR A 293 6.35 29.49 29.06
C THR A 293 4.98 29.79 28.45
N THR A 294 4.95 30.61 27.41
CA THR A 294 3.72 30.87 26.66
C THR A 294 3.51 29.72 25.67
N PRO A 295 2.47 28.88 25.83
CA PRO A 295 2.18 27.86 24.85
C PRO A 295 1.79 28.51 23.51
N PRO A 296 2.10 27.88 22.38
CA PRO A 296 1.81 28.46 21.06
C PRO A 296 0.32 28.48 20.72
N ILE A 297 -0.54 27.83 21.51
CA ILE A 297 -1.99 27.97 21.43
C ILE A 297 -2.42 29.07 22.41
N GLU A 298 -2.75 30.26 21.90
CA GLU A 298 -3.63 31.19 22.61
C GLU A 298 -5.06 30.66 22.49
N VAL A 299 -5.59 30.04 23.56
CA VAL A 299 -7.03 29.82 23.66
C VAL A 299 -7.63 31.19 23.95
N GLU A 300 -8.16 31.88 22.94
CA GLU A 300 -9.04 33.05 23.16
C GLU A 300 -10.14 32.60 24.12
N GLU A 301 -10.04 33.10 25.35
CA GLU A 301 -10.88 32.88 26.53
C GLU A 301 -12.09 31.96 26.30
N ALA A 302 -11.97 30.70 26.74
CA ALA A 302 -13.17 29.97 27.13
C ALA A 302 -13.91 30.83 28.18
N PRO A 303 -15.19 31.17 27.98
CA PRO A 303 -15.92 31.99 28.94
C PRO A 303 -15.82 31.30 30.30
N ALA A 304 -15.32 32.04 31.29
CA ALA A 304 -15.36 31.63 32.67
C ALA A 304 -16.84 31.47 33.07
N GLU A 305 -17.11 30.32 33.71
CA GLU A 305 -18.36 29.89 34.36
C GLU A 305 -19.38 29.11 33.51
#